data_AF-A0A4R1USE2-F1
#
_entry.id   AF-A0A4R1USE2-F1
#
_cell.length_a   1.000
_cell.length_b   1.000
_cell.length_c   1.000
_cell.angle_alpha   90.00
_cell.angle_beta   90.00
_cell.angle_gamma   90.00
#
_symmetry.space_group_name_H-M   'P 1'
#
loop_
_entity.id
_entity.type
_entity.pdbx_description
1 polymer ?
#
loop_
_entity_poly.entity_id
_entity_poly.type
_entity_poly.pdbx_seq_one_letter_code
_entity_poly.pdbx_strand_id
1 'polypeptide(L)' 'MYVCICNAIKENDLRTAARCCRGDAHALYAALGRTPQCGQCIEDAEDIIADEMTALDAPLSAAA' A
#
# COMPACT_ATOMS: atom_id res chain seq x y z
N MET A 1 0.27 -2.50 -11.02
CA MET A 1 1.68 -2.35 -11.49
C MET A 1 2.64 -2.97 -10.47
N TYR A 2 3.96 -3.10 -10.72
CA TYR A 2 4.92 -3.33 -9.63
C TYR A 2 5.24 -2.00 -8.96
N VAL A 3 5.10 -1.95 -7.63
CA VAL A 3 5.47 -0.79 -6.82
C VAL A 3 6.93 -0.93 -6.36
N CYS A 4 7.32 -2.14 -5.92
CA CYS A 4 8.70 -2.43 -5.55
C CYS A 4 9.31 -3.48 -6.48
N ILE A 5 10.31 -3.09 -7.26
CA ILE A 5 11.05 -4.02 -8.12
C ILE A 5 11.95 -4.95 -7.30
N CYS A 6 12.65 -4.43 -6.28
CA CYS A 6 13.56 -5.22 -5.43
C CYS A 6 12.86 -6.38 -4.71
N ASN A 7 11.65 -6.13 -4.20
CA ASN A 7 10.88 -7.11 -3.42
C ASN A 7 9.76 -7.78 -4.24
N ALA A 8 9.64 -7.46 -5.53
CA ALA A 8 8.56 -7.91 -6.41
C ALA A 8 7.16 -7.69 -5.81
N ILE A 9 6.92 -6.52 -5.20
CA ILE A 9 5.62 -6.16 -4.60
C ILE A 9 4.77 -5.50 -5.66
N LYS A 10 3.60 -6.08 -5.93
CA LYS A 10 2.61 -5.49 -6.84
C LYS A 10 1.72 -4.52 -6.07
N GLU A 11 1.22 -3.53 -6.78
CA GLU A 11 0.27 -2.55 -6.26
C GLU A 11 -0.96 -3.21 -5.62
N ASN A 12 -1.52 -4.25 -6.24
CA ASN A 12 -2.65 -4.99 -5.66
C ASN A 12 -2.29 -5.66 -4.35
N ASP A 13 -1.07 -6.19 -4.21
CA ASP A 13 -0.60 -6.82 -2.98
C ASP A 13 -0.43 -5.77 -1.88
N LEU A 14 0.11 -4.60 -2.25
CA LEU A 14 0.26 -3.46 -1.34
C LEU A 14 -1.08 -2.91 -0.87
N ARG A 15 -2.03 -2.68 -1.79
CA ARG A 15 -3.40 -2.24 -1.47
C ARG A 15 -4.11 -3.26 -0.58
N THR A 16 -3.94 -4.56 -0.84
CA THR A 16 -4.49 -5.62 0.01
C THR A 16 -3.90 -5.57 1.42
N ALA A 17 -2.57 -5.43 1.54
CA ALA A 17 -1.91 -5.28 2.83
C ALA A 17 -2.42 -4.02 3.58
N ALA A 18 -2.62 -2.91 2.87
CA ALA A 18 -3.12 -1.67 3.44
C ALA A 18 -4.53 -1.84 4.04
N ARG A 19 -5.43 -2.55 3.35
CA ARG A 19 -6.78 -2.90 3.87
C ARG A 19 -6.74 -3.79 5.10
N CYS A 20 -5.84 -4.77 5.13
CA CYS A 20 -5.81 -5.79 6.18
C CYS A 20 -5.07 -5.32 7.44
N CYS A 21 -3.93 -4.65 7.28
CA CYS A 21 -3.02 -4.35 8.38
C CYS A 21 -3.04 -2.86 8.76
N ARG A 22 -3.33 -1.96 7.81
CA ARG A 22 -3.14 -0.50 7.91
C ARG A 22 -1.70 -0.11 8.30
N GLY A 23 -1.35 1.16 8.11
CA GLY A 23 -0.02 1.69 8.44
C GLY A 23 0.77 2.17 7.22
N ASP A 24 2.00 2.60 7.47
CA ASP A 24 2.90 3.15 6.46
C ASP A 24 3.56 2.08 5.57
N ALA A 25 4.30 2.52 4.55
CA ALA A 25 4.96 1.62 3.61
C ALA A 25 5.93 0.64 4.29
N HIS A 26 6.65 1.05 5.33
CA HIS A 26 7.58 0.17 6.05
C HIS A 26 6.83 -0.91 6.83
N ALA A 27 5.76 -0.53 7.55
CA ALA A 27 4.91 -1.46 8.27
C ALA A 27 4.23 -2.48 7.34
N LEU A 28 3.72 -2.03 6.19
CA LEU A 28 3.10 -2.94 5.23
C LEU A 28 4.11 -3.85 4.54
N TYR A 29 5.33 -3.38 4.25
CA TYR A 29 6.38 -4.23 3.73
C TYR A 29 6.75 -5.31 4.74
N ALA A 30 6.86 -4.94 6.03
CA ALA A 30 7.10 -5.89 7.10
C ALA A 30 5.95 -6.91 7.23
N ALA A 31 4.69 -6.48 7.09
CA ALA A 31 3.53 -7.38 7.07
C ALA A 31 3.56 -8.37 5.89
N LEU A 32 4.14 -7.97 4.76
CA LEU A 32 4.41 -8.84 3.60
C LEU A 32 5.69 -9.69 3.75
N GLY A 33 6.37 -9.63 4.90
CA GLY A 33 7.61 -10.37 5.17
C GLY A 33 8.81 -9.82 4.41
N ARG A 34 8.81 -8.53 4.07
CA ARG A 34 9.85 -7.86 3.29
C ARG A 34 10.39 -6.64 4.02
N THR A 35 11.62 -6.26 3.71
CA THR A 35 12.21 -4.98 4.11
C THR A 35 12.55 -4.19 2.84
N PRO A 36 12.31 -2.86 2.79
CA PRO A 36 12.75 -2.04 1.67
C PRO A 36 14.27 -2.18 1.43
N GLN A 37 14.69 -2.35 0.17
CA GLN A 37 16.12 -2.48 -0.17
C GLN A 37 16.74 -1.17 -0.67
N CYS A 38 16.25 -0.64 -1.79
CA CYS A 38 16.76 0.62 -2.36
C CYS A 38 15.99 1.87 -1.88
N GLY A 39 14.83 1.70 -1.25
CA GLY A 39 13.97 2.78 -0.78
C GLY A 39 13.28 3.63 -1.87
N GLN A 40 13.61 3.42 -3.14
CA GLN A 40 13.13 4.28 -4.24
C GLN A 40 11.60 4.25 -4.45
N CYS A 41 10.95 3.18 -4.01
CA CYS A 41 9.50 3.02 -4.14
C CYS A 41 8.71 3.54 -2.94
N ILE A 42 9.36 4.06 -1.89
CA ILE A 42 8.68 4.36 -0.62
C ILE A 42 7.65 5.47 -0.79
N GLU A 43 8.02 6.58 -1.43
CA GLU A 43 7.11 7.71 -1.66
C GLU A 43 5.90 7.27 -2.50
N ASP A 44 6.12 6.58 -3.62
CA ASP A 44 5.04 6.04 -4.46
C ASP A 44 4.15 5.04 -3.69
N ALA A 45 4.75 4.20 -2.84
CA ALA A 45 4.02 3.25 -2.02
C ALA A 45 3.14 3.97 -0.99
N GLU A 46 3.64 5.03 -0.36
CA GLU A 46 2.88 5.86 0.60
C GLU A 46 1.70 6.55 -0.07
N ASP A 47 1.87 7.08 -1.28
CA ASP A 47 0.78 7.67 -2.06
C ASP A 47 -0.32 6.64 -2.36
N ILE A 48 0.05 5.43 -2.78
CA ILE A 48 -0.89 4.33 -3.04
C ILE A 48 -1.64 3.93 -1.76
N ILE A 49 -0.93 3.87 -0.63
CA ILE A 49 -1.52 3.55 0.67
C ILE A 49 -2.51 4.64 1.08
N ALA A 50 -2.14 5.91 0.95
CA ALA A 50 -2.99 7.04 1.30
C ALA A 50 -4.26 7.10 0.45
N ASP A 51 -4.14 6.90 -0.86
CA ASP A 51 -5.27 6.75 -1.79
C ASP A 51 -6.21 5.62 -1.35
N GLU A 52 -5.64 4.46 -1.03
CA GLU A 52 -6.41 3.30 -0.57
C GLU A 52 -7.13 3.56 0.76
N MET A 53 -6.45 4.17 1.74
CA MET A 53 -7.05 4.53 3.04
C MET A 53 -8.18 5.54 2.85
N THR A 54 -7.97 6.55 2.00
CA THR A 54 -9.00 7.54 1.67
C THR A 54 -10.22 6.88 1.04
N ALA A 55 -10.02 5.91 0.14
CA ALA A 55 -11.11 5.16 -0.48
C ALA A 55 -11.90 4.29 0.51
N LEU A 56 -11.24 3.72 1.52
CA LEU A 56 -11.90 2.94 2.58
C LEU A 56 -12.68 3.80 3.56
N ASP A 57 -12.17 5.00 3.85
CA ASP A 57 -12.76 5.93 4.82
C ASP A 57 -13.80 6.87 4.16
N ALA A 58 -13.95 6.82 2.84
CA ALA A 58 -15.00 7.53 2.12
C ALA A 58 -16.40 7.02 2.54
N PRO A 59 -17.35 7.90 2.89
CA PRO A 59 -18.68 7.48 3.31
C PRO A 59 -19.40 6.74 2.18
N LEU A 60 -20.03 5.61 2.51
CA LEU A 60 -21.01 4.90 1.67
C LEU A 60 -22.24 5.81 1.42
N SER A 61 -22.10 6.83 0.59
CA SER A 61 -23.20 7.68 0.15
C SER A 61 -22.95 8.25 -1.24
N ALA A 62 -22.94 7.35 -2.24
CA ALA A 62 -23.21 7.70 -3.63
C ALA A 62 -23.64 6.44 -4.44
N ALA A 63 -24.51 5.60 -3.87
CA ALA A 63 -25.27 4.64 -4.65
C ALA A 63 -26.76 4.99 -4.50
N ALA A 64 -27.21 5.93 -5.34
CA ALA A 64 -28.61 6.21 -5.62
C ALA A 64 -28.83 6.06 -7.13
#